data_AF-A0A2V5KYS8-F1
#
_entry.id   AF-A0A2V5KYS8-F1
#
_cell.length_a   1.000
_cell.length_b   1.000
_cell.length_c   1.000
_cell.angle_alpha   90.00
_cell.angle_beta   90.00
_cell.angle_gamma   90.00
#
_symmetry.space_group_name_H-M   'P 1'
#
loop_
_entity.id
_entity.type
_entity.pdbx_description
1 polymer ?
#
loop_
_entity_poly.entity_id
_entity_poly.type
_entity_poly.pdbx_seq_one_letter_code
_entity_poly.pdbx_strand_id
1 'polypeptide(L)' 'MVLEAQGESPAAQEALEKLCRIYWRPIYSFLRRQGISADDAQDLTQGFFALLLERRDLRTVRKEKGRLR' A
#
# COMPACT_ATOMS: atom_id res chain seq x y z
N MET A 1 -4.55 4.94 -12.14
CA MET A 1 -3.77 4.68 -10.90
C MET A 1 -4.14 3.37 -10.21
N VAL A 2 -5.26 3.21 -9.50
CA VAL A 2 -5.58 1.92 -8.81
C VAL A 2 -6.10 0.82 -9.76
N LEU A 3 -6.79 1.20 -10.84
CA LEU A 3 -7.29 0.23 -11.84
C LEU A 3 -6.18 -0.32 -12.74
N GLU A 4 -5.12 0.46 -12.98
CA GLU A 4 -3.99 0.06 -13.84
C GLU A 4 -2.99 -0.82 -13.12
N ALA A 5 -2.91 -0.72 -11.78
CA ALA A 5 -2.04 -1.52 -10.94
C ALA A 5 -2.52 -2.98 -10.75
N GLN A 6 -3.47 -3.45 -11.56
CA GLN A 6 -3.91 -4.84 -11.58
C GLN A 6 -3.18 -5.62 -12.69
N GLY A 7 -2.66 -6.81 -12.34
CA GLY A 7 -1.99 -7.70 -13.29
C GLY A 7 -0.46 -7.53 -13.35
N GLU A 8 0.16 -8.14 -14.35
CA GLU A 8 1.63 -8.23 -14.48
C GLU A 8 2.23 -7.30 -15.55
N SER A 9 1.45 -6.35 -16.06
CA SER A 9 1.94 -5.46 -17.10
C SER A 9 2.99 -4.49 -16.54
N PRO A 10 3.94 -4.00 -17.37
CA PRO A 10 4.88 -2.96 -16.95
C PRO A 10 4.17 -1.70 -16.39
N ALA A 11 3.02 -1.34 -16.96
CA ALA A 11 2.18 -0.26 -16.46
C ALA A 11 1.59 -0.54 -15.07
N ALA A 12 1.25 -1.80 -14.77
CA ALA A 12 0.76 -2.19 -13.46
C ALA A 12 1.86 -2.09 -12.39
N GLN A 13 3.08 -2.49 -12.74
CA GLN A 13 4.24 -2.38 -11.85
C GLN A 13 4.60 -0.91 -11.56
N GLU A 14 4.59 -0.05 -12.58
CA GLU A 14 4.80 1.39 -12.42
C GLU A 14 3.71 2.05 -11.55
N ALA A 15 2.46 1.67 -11.77
CA ALA A 15 1.34 2.15 -10.96
C ALA A 15 1.43 1.68 -9.49
N LEU A 16 1.87 0.43 -9.25
CA LEU A 16 2.16 -0.10 -7.91
C LEU A 16 3.29 0.67 -7.21
N GLU A 17 4.40 0.91 -7.90
CA GLU A 17 5.51 1.68 -7.36
C GLU A 17 5.08 3.10 -6.96
N LYS A 18 4.28 3.74 -7.82
CA LYS A 18 3.70 5.06 -7.53
C LYS A 18 2.79 5.04 -6.30
N LEU A 19 1.98 4.00 -6.15
CA LEU A 19 1.13 3.80 -4.95
C LEU A 19 1.98 3.63 -3.69
N CYS A 20 3.03 2.82 -3.72
CA CYS A 20 3.95 2.64 -2.61
C CYS A 20 4.56 3.98 -2.17
N ARG A 21 5.09 4.77 -3.11
CA ARG A 21 5.72 6.07 -2.83
C ARG A 21 4.73 7.08 -2.24
N ILE A 22 3.50 7.13 -2.75
CA ILE A 22 2.47 8.08 -2.28
C ILE A 22 1.93 7.68 -0.91
N TYR A 23 1.62 6.41 -0.69
CA TYR A 23 0.89 5.95 0.49
C TYR A 23 1.77 5.48 1.65
N TRP A 24 3.08 5.31 1.44
CA TRP A 24 4.00 4.97 2.52
C TRP A 24 3.93 5.93 3.71
N ARG A 25 4.13 7.24 3.44
CA ARG A 25 4.14 8.26 4.50
C ARG A 25 2.79 8.37 5.22
N PRO A 26 1.63 8.41 4.52
CA PRO A 26 0.32 8.35 5.18
C PRO A 26 0.10 7.14 6.06
N ILE A 27 0.47 5.93 5.62
CA ILE A 27 0.27 4.68 6.37
C ILE A 27 1.17 4.66 7.61
N TYR A 28 2.46 4.94 7.44
CA TYR A 28 3.40 5.03 8.54
C TYR A 28 2.95 6.06 9.58
N SER A 29 2.56 7.26 9.12
CA SER A 29 2.08 8.33 10.01
C SER A 29 0.81 7.95 10.75
N PHE A 30 -0.11 7.22 10.10
CA PHE A 30 -1.31 6.70 10.73
C PHE A 30 -0.99 5.68 11.83
N LEU A 31 -0.07 4.75 11.58
CA LEU A 31 0.38 3.77 12.58
C LEU A 31 1.07 4.45 13.76
N ARG A 32 1.95 5.43 13.50
CA ARG A 32 2.60 6.23 14.55
C ARG A 32 1.60 7.00 15.41
N ARG A 33 0.52 7.52 14.82
CA ARG A 33 -0.57 8.18 15.56
C ARG A 33 -1.40 7.23 16.42
N GLN A 34 -1.35 5.93 16.15
CA GLN A 34 -1.99 4.91 17.00
C GLN A 34 -1.10 4.44 18.15
N GLY A 35 0.07 5.07 18.36
CA GLY A 35 0.99 4.71 19.43
C GLY A 35 1.90 3.53 19.12
N ILE A 36 1.89 3.03 17.87
CA ILE A 36 2.79 1.96 17.43
C ILE A 36 4.23 2.49 17.41
N SER A 37 5.18 1.67 17.85
CA SER A 37 6.61 1.99 17.86
C SER A 37 7.12 2.31 16.44
N ALA A 38 8.28 2.96 16.33
CA ALA A 38 8.78 3.37 15.02
C ALA A 38 9.12 2.13 14.17
N ASP A 39 9.75 1.14 14.80
CA ASP A 39 10.17 -0.11 14.18
C ASP A 39 8.94 -0.93 13.77
N ASP A 40 7.97 -1.13 14.67
CA ASP A 40 6.74 -1.87 14.34
C ASP A 40 5.92 -1.17 13.25
N ALA A 41 5.86 0.18 13.27
CA ALA A 41 5.14 0.94 12.26
C ALA A 41 5.81 0.81 10.89
N GLN A 42 7.14 0.75 10.84
CA GLN A 42 7.89 0.50 9.62
C GLN A 42 7.63 -0.91 9.10
N ASP A 43 7.74 -1.92 9.96
CA ASP A 43 7.55 -3.32 9.59
C ASP A 43 6.12 -3.61 9.11
N LEU A 44 5.11 -3.06 9.78
CA LEU A 44 3.71 -3.17 9.36
C LEU A 44 3.46 -2.46 8.01
N THR A 45 4.09 -1.31 7.78
CA THR A 45 4.00 -0.61 6.50
C THR A 45 4.65 -1.43 5.39
N GLN A 46 5.83 -2.00 5.64
CA GLN A 46 6.50 -2.90 4.70
C GLN A 46 5.67 -4.14 4.40
N GLY A 47 5.18 -4.83 5.44
CA GLY A 47 4.36 -6.04 5.32
C GLY A 47 3.09 -5.78 4.53
N PHE A 48 2.43 -4.63 4.74
CA PHE A 48 1.27 -4.24 3.96
C PHE A 48 1.57 -4.16 2.45
N PHE A 49 2.66 -3.49 2.05
CA PHE A 49 3.04 -3.39 0.64
C PHE A 49 3.59 -4.71 0.08
N ALA A 50 4.29 -5.51 0.89
CA ALA A 50 4.77 -6.83 0.49
C ALA A 50 3.59 -7.77 0.15
N LEU A 51 2.57 -7.82 1.02
CA LEU A 51 1.33 -8.57 0.78
C LEU A 51 0.58 -8.04 -0.45
N LEU A 52 0.60 -6.73 -0.66
CA LEU A 52 -0.02 -6.11 -1.82
C LEU A 52 0.65 -6.51 -3.14
N LEU A 53 1.99 -6.57 -3.13
CA LEU A 53 2.82 -6.99 -4.26
C LEU A 53 2.69 -8.49 -4.52
N GLU A 54 2.63 -9.31 -3.47
CA GLU A 54 2.48 -10.76 -3.56
C GLU A 54 1.12 -11.14 -4.14
N ARG A 55 0.04 -10.52 -3.65
CA ARG A 55 -1.31 -10.84 -4.10
C ARG A 55 -1.66 -10.23 -5.45
N ARG A 56 -0.95 -9.18 -5.90
CA ARG A 56 -1.21 -8.40 -7.13
C ARG A 56 -2.68 -7.97 -7.32
N ASP A 57 -3.49 -8.08 -6.26
CA ASP A 57 -4.92 -7.89 -6.27
C ASP A 57 -5.29 -6.78 -5.29
N LEU A 58 -5.40 -5.58 -5.85
CA LEU A 58 -5.86 -4.37 -5.18
C LEU A 58 -7.34 -4.42 -4.77
N ARG A 59 -8.09 -5.50 -5.10
CA ARG A 59 -9.48 -5.67 -4.67
C ARG A 59 -9.61 -5.71 -3.15
N THR A 60 -8.63 -6.25 -2.44
CA THR A 60 -8.64 -6.31 -0.97
C THR A 60 -8.46 -4.91 -0.36
N VAL A 61 -7.56 -4.09 -0.93
CA VAL A 61 -7.33 -2.70 -0.49
C VAL A 61 -8.55 -1.82 -0.70
N ARG A 62 -9.33 -2.06 -1.77
CA ARG A 62 -10.61 -1.36 -2.00
C ARG A 62 -11.65 -1.65 -0.92
N LYS A 63 -11.62 -2.83 -0.29
CA LYS A 63 -12.59 -3.22 0.74
C LYS A 63 -12.26 -2.64 2.12
N GLU A 64 -10.98 -2.51 2.47
CA GLU A 64 -10.60 -2.14 3.84
C GLU A 64 -10.52 -0.64 4.10
N LYS A 65 -10.23 0.20 3.09
CA LYS A 65 -10.12 1.65 3.32
C LYS A 65 -10.74 2.43 2.16
N GLY A 66 -11.87 3.08 2.48
CA GLY A 66 -12.62 3.92 1.57
C GLY A 66 -11.72 4.86 0.77
N ARG A 67 -11.87 4.76 -0.56
CA ARG A 67 -11.44 5.72 -1.58
C ARG A 67 -10.00 6.23 -1.42
N LEU A 68 -9.07 5.46 -2.00
CA LEU A 68 -7.83 6.01 -2.55
C LEU A 68 -8.25 7.07 -3.59
N ARG A 69 -8.21 8.34 -3.18
CA ARG A 69 -8.41 9.50 -4.03
C ARG A 69 -7.09 9.86 -4.70
#